data_AF-A0A0S4PS01-F1
#
_entry.id   AF-A0A0S4PS01-F1
#
_cell.length_a   1.000
_cell.length_b   1.000
_cell.length_c   1.000
_cell.angle_alpha   90.00
_cell.angle_beta   90.00
_cell.angle_gamma   90.00
#
_symmetry.space_group_name_H-M   'P 1'
#
loop_
_entity.id
_entity.type
_entity.pdbx_description
1 polymer ?
#
loop_
_entity_poly.entity_id
_entity_poly.type
_entity_poly.pdbx_seq_one_letter_code
_entity_poly.pdbx_strand_id
1 'polypeptide(L)'
;MLKRFIKCMCAMMILAVIMPIFALPLYKVEGKCVQPKDFNKNQKQVILKAFKYGAKSGFGYTMAAIAWKESCAGEYRVNFADPSAGIYHAHIPGVIKKHKQKDTNFMRNMVGELLMRDDDFASQTALEELSYWHKVRKGNWYEVIKSYNKGFSWEKDRERNKMAQEYFEDIFTRVKALQNYIPKLSPATAKLAKKDYALNFAKNAQLQTQNLQIQNTINNTKRANTKPQPKQKDSFVILEE
;
A
#
# COMPACT_ATOMS: atom_id res chain seq x y z
N MET A 1 12.69 -50.68 -50.63
CA MET A 1 11.85 -50.02 -49.60
C MET A 1 12.58 -49.74 -48.28
N LEU A 2 13.57 -50.55 -47.87
CA LEU A 2 14.23 -50.43 -46.56
C LEU A 2 15.11 -49.17 -46.36
N LYS A 3 15.68 -48.61 -47.44
CA LYS A 3 16.55 -47.40 -47.36
C LYS A 3 15.79 -46.08 -47.15
N ARG A 4 14.48 -46.04 -47.40
CA ARG A 4 13.63 -44.84 -47.21
C ARG A 4 13.14 -44.70 -45.76
N PHE A 5 13.02 -45.82 -45.04
CA PHE A 5 12.60 -45.83 -43.62
C PHE A 5 13.70 -45.35 -42.67
N ILE A 6 14.96 -45.68 -42.94
CA ILE A 6 16.11 -45.34 -42.07
C ILE A 6 16.39 -43.82 -42.07
N LYS A 7 16.16 -43.13 -43.19
CA LYS A 7 16.35 -41.66 -43.27
C LYS A 7 15.32 -40.86 -42.46
N CYS A 8 14.13 -41.39 -42.21
CA CYS A 8 13.13 -40.73 -41.34
C CYS A 8 13.41 -40.93 -39.84
N MET A 9 13.96 -42.09 -39.43
CA MET A 9 14.26 -42.35 -38.02
C MET A 9 15.45 -41.54 -37.49
N CYS A 10 16.49 -41.31 -38.30
CA CYS A 10 17.61 -40.46 -37.88
C CYS A 10 17.22 -38.98 -37.77
N ALA A 11 16.31 -38.47 -38.61
CA ALA A 11 15.83 -37.09 -38.52
C ALA A 11 14.98 -36.83 -37.25
N MET A 12 14.24 -37.84 -36.78
CA MET A 12 13.47 -37.75 -35.52
C MET A 12 14.33 -37.94 -34.26
N MET A 13 15.41 -38.72 -34.31
CA MET A 13 16.33 -38.86 -33.17
C MET A 13 17.26 -37.65 -33.00
N ILE A 14 17.56 -36.89 -34.06
CA ILE A 14 18.43 -35.70 -33.97
C ILE A 14 17.66 -34.47 -33.45
N LEU A 15 16.33 -34.41 -33.61
CA LEU A 15 15.52 -33.31 -33.05
C LEU A 15 15.26 -33.42 -31.53
N ALA A 16 15.44 -34.61 -30.94
CA ALA A 16 15.14 -34.85 -29.54
C ALA A 16 16.24 -34.39 -28.56
N VAL A 17 17.41 -33.96 -29.05
CA VAL A 17 18.60 -33.73 -28.21
C VAL A 17 18.91 -32.23 -27.96
N ILE A 18 18.14 -31.29 -28.52
CA ILE A 18 18.47 -29.85 -28.44
C ILE A 18 17.31 -28.98 -27.90
N MET A 19 16.58 -29.46 -26.91
CA MET A 19 15.83 -28.54 -26.03
C MET A 19 16.53 -28.49 -24.69
N PRO A 20 17.50 -27.56 -24.49
CA PRO A 20 17.91 -27.24 -23.14
C PRO A 20 16.66 -26.76 -22.42
N ILE A 21 16.28 -27.50 -21.38
CA ILE A 21 15.27 -27.08 -20.42
C ILE A 21 15.87 -25.85 -19.73
N PHE A 22 15.58 -24.65 -20.25
CA PHE A 22 15.92 -23.38 -19.62
C PHE A 22 15.05 -23.18 -18.38
N ALA A 23 15.16 -24.06 -17.40
CA ALA A 23 14.61 -23.82 -16.09
C ALA A 23 15.39 -22.64 -15.49
N LEU A 24 14.69 -21.55 -15.20
CA LEU A 24 15.27 -20.45 -14.45
C LEU A 24 15.69 -21.00 -13.08
N PRO A 25 16.98 -20.91 -12.73
CA PRO A 25 17.40 -21.44 -11.45
C PRO A 25 16.82 -20.57 -10.34
N LEU A 26 16.34 -21.21 -9.28
CA LEU A 26 15.56 -20.57 -8.21
C LEU A 26 16.28 -19.36 -7.58
N TYR A 27 17.62 -19.40 -7.48
CA TYR A 27 18.42 -18.29 -6.95
C TYR A 27 18.39 -17.00 -7.81
N LYS A 28 17.94 -17.08 -9.07
CA LYS A 28 17.73 -15.92 -9.95
C LYS A 28 16.31 -15.33 -9.84
N VAL A 29 15.43 -15.94 -9.05
CA VAL A 29 14.09 -15.40 -8.79
C VAL A 29 14.23 -14.27 -7.76
N GLU A 30 14.28 -13.03 -8.25
CA GLU A 30 14.33 -11.83 -7.41
C GLU A 30 12.96 -11.17 -7.32
N GLY A 31 12.52 -10.88 -6.09
CA GLY A 31 11.32 -10.08 -5.84
C GLY A 31 11.57 -8.60 -6.19
N LYS A 32 10.89 -8.03 -7.20
CA LYS A 32 11.06 -6.63 -7.60
C LYS A 32 9.78 -5.81 -7.41
N CYS A 33 9.56 -5.33 -6.19
CA CYS A 33 8.63 -4.23 -5.96
C CYS A 33 9.30 -2.92 -6.42
N VAL A 34 8.94 -2.44 -7.60
CA VAL A 34 9.57 -1.25 -8.19
C VAL A 34 8.83 0.05 -7.84
N GLN A 35 9.49 1.18 -8.06
CA GLN A 35 8.89 2.51 -7.90
C GLN A 35 8.00 2.86 -9.10
N PRO A 36 7.07 3.84 -8.98
CA PRO A 36 6.08 4.09 -10.03
C PRO A 36 6.68 4.46 -11.39
N LYS A 37 7.84 5.12 -11.39
CA LYS A 37 8.60 5.47 -12.61
C LYS A 37 9.02 4.23 -13.43
N ASP A 38 9.20 3.09 -12.76
CA ASP A 38 9.72 1.85 -13.33
C ASP A 38 8.62 0.81 -13.55
N PHE A 39 7.35 1.16 -13.31
CA PHE A 39 6.24 0.24 -13.53
C PHE A 39 6.16 -0.25 -14.98
N ASN A 40 6.05 -1.56 -15.13
CA ASN A 40 5.75 -2.18 -16.41
C ASN A 40 4.29 -1.87 -16.85
N LYS A 41 3.90 -2.32 -18.04
CA LYS A 41 2.57 -2.08 -18.60
C LYS A 41 1.45 -2.66 -17.72
N ASN A 42 1.64 -3.86 -17.17
CA ASN A 42 0.66 -4.53 -16.32
C ASN A 42 0.48 -3.79 -14.98
N GLN A 43 1.58 -3.43 -14.31
CA GLN A 43 1.54 -2.66 -13.06
C GLN A 43 0.83 -1.31 -13.24
N LYS A 44 1.08 -0.61 -14.35
CA LYS A 44 0.36 0.63 -14.70
C LYS A 44 -1.15 0.39 -14.81
N GLN A 45 -1.56 -0.70 -15.45
CA GLN A 45 -2.97 -1.06 -15.59
C GLN A 45 -3.61 -1.41 -14.24
N VAL A 46 -2.94 -2.21 -13.40
CA VAL A 46 -3.42 -2.55 -12.06
C VAL A 46 -3.61 -1.30 -11.20
N ILE A 47 -2.63 -0.38 -11.20
CA ILE A 47 -2.72 0.88 -10.45
C ILE A 47 -3.90 1.73 -10.92
N LEU A 48 -4.09 1.88 -12.24
CA LEU A 48 -5.20 2.66 -12.79
C LEU A 48 -6.55 1.98 -12.52
N LYS A 49 -6.62 0.64 -12.61
CA LYS A 49 -7.83 -0.13 -12.31
C LYS A 49 -8.21 0.01 -10.85
N ALA A 50 -7.27 -0.24 -9.93
CA ALA A 50 -7.46 -0.07 -8.49
C ALA A 50 -7.92 1.34 -8.13
N PHE A 51 -7.27 2.36 -8.73
CA PHE A 51 -7.65 3.74 -8.52
C PHE A 51 -9.09 4.02 -8.98
N LYS A 52 -9.45 3.61 -10.21
CA LYS A 52 -10.79 3.83 -10.77
C LYS A 52 -11.86 3.15 -9.94
N TYR A 53 -11.59 1.93 -9.48
CA TYR A 53 -12.53 1.15 -8.67
C TYR A 53 -12.86 1.87 -7.36
N GLY A 54 -11.85 2.39 -6.66
CA GLY A 54 -12.05 3.10 -5.38
C GLY A 54 -12.51 4.56 -5.50
N ALA A 55 -12.33 5.20 -6.65
CA ALA A 55 -12.48 6.66 -6.77
C ALA A 55 -13.89 7.16 -6.44
N LYS A 56 -14.95 6.46 -6.88
CA LYS A 56 -16.34 6.86 -6.60
C LYS A 56 -16.68 6.83 -5.10
N SER A 57 -15.99 5.97 -4.34
CA SER A 57 -16.18 5.80 -2.90
C SER A 57 -15.16 6.59 -2.07
N GLY A 58 -14.32 7.42 -2.69
CA GLY A 58 -13.30 8.21 -1.99
C GLY A 58 -12.02 7.44 -1.63
N PHE A 59 -11.85 6.21 -2.11
CA PHE A 59 -10.69 5.35 -1.85
C PHE A 59 -9.75 5.17 -3.05
N GLY A 60 -9.80 6.05 -4.05
CA GLY A 60 -9.03 5.86 -5.29
C GLY A 60 -7.53 5.74 -5.03
N TYR A 61 -6.92 6.72 -4.37
CA TYR A 61 -5.50 6.63 -4.02
C TYR A 61 -5.21 5.55 -2.98
N THR A 62 -6.15 5.29 -2.07
CA THR A 62 -6.01 4.24 -1.06
C THR A 62 -5.90 2.85 -1.69
N MET A 63 -6.83 2.48 -2.57
CA MET A 63 -6.82 1.19 -3.26
C MET A 63 -5.59 1.07 -4.16
N ALA A 64 -5.20 2.10 -4.88
CA ALA A 64 -3.98 2.07 -5.69
C ALA A 64 -2.72 1.85 -4.84
N ALA A 65 -2.61 2.51 -3.67
CA ALA A 65 -1.50 2.33 -2.75
C ALA A 65 -1.46 0.93 -2.12
N ILE A 66 -2.62 0.39 -1.71
CA ILE A 66 -2.72 -0.98 -1.18
C ILE A 66 -2.35 -1.99 -2.28
N ALA A 67 -2.85 -1.86 -3.50
CA ALA A 67 -2.47 -2.76 -4.60
C ALA A 67 -0.96 -2.76 -4.86
N TRP A 68 -0.32 -1.60 -4.74
CA TRP A 68 1.14 -1.50 -4.85
C TRP A 68 1.86 -2.15 -3.66
N LYS A 69 1.39 -1.92 -2.43
CA LYS A 69 1.98 -2.47 -1.21
C LYS A 69 1.87 -3.99 -1.16
N GLU A 70 0.68 -4.49 -1.41
CA GLU A 70 0.32 -5.89 -1.21
C GLU A 70 0.96 -6.74 -2.30
N SER A 71 0.62 -6.48 -3.56
CA SER A 71 0.98 -7.38 -4.66
C SER A 71 2.05 -6.84 -5.60
N CYS A 72 2.75 -5.77 -5.21
CA CYS A 72 3.67 -5.05 -6.09
C CYS A 72 2.97 -4.57 -7.39
N ALA A 73 1.72 -4.10 -7.25
CA ALA A 73 0.83 -3.75 -8.35
C ALA A 73 0.50 -4.96 -9.26
N GLY A 74 0.26 -6.12 -8.64
CA GLY A 74 -0.26 -7.32 -9.28
C GLY A 74 0.79 -8.32 -9.77
N GLU A 75 2.08 -8.12 -9.46
CA GLU A 75 3.17 -9.06 -9.79
C GLU A 75 3.15 -10.30 -8.88
N TYR A 76 2.89 -10.12 -7.59
CA TYR A 76 2.86 -11.21 -6.61
C TYR A 76 1.49 -11.27 -5.95
N ARG A 77 0.62 -12.16 -6.42
CA ARG A 77 -0.80 -12.20 -6.03
C ARG A 77 -1.14 -13.26 -4.99
N VAL A 78 -0.13 -13.93 -4.41
CA VAL A 78 -0.31 -14.96 -3.38
C VAL A 78 0.67 -14.70 -2.25
N ASN A 79 0.17 -14.78 -1.02
CA ASN A 79 0.99 -14.81 0.18
C ASN A 79 0.70 -16.12 0.92
N PHE A 80 1.74 -16.94 1.10
CA PHE A 80 1.63 -18.24 1.76
C PHE A 80 1.77 -18.15 3.28
N ALA A 81 2.43 -17.11 3.80
CA ALA A 81 2.64 -16.93 5.24
C ALA A 81 1.35 -16.47 5.94
N ASP A 82 0.60 -15.59 5.28
CA ASP A 82 -0.75 -15.21 5.65
C ASP A 82 -1.67 -15.53 4.47
N PRO A 83 -2.52 -16.59 4.54
CA PRO A 83 -3.21 -17.18 3.39
C PRO A 83 -4.16 -16.17 2.74
N SER A 84 -3.62 -15.42 1.80
CA SER A 84 -4.24 -14.26 1.20
C SER A 84 -3.84 -14.13 -0.27
N ALA A 85 -4.76 -13.61 -1.08
CA ALA A 85 -4.61 -13.64 -2.53
C ALA A 85 -5.19 -12.41 -3.23
N GLY A 86 -4.86 -12.28 -4.51
CA GLY A 86 -5.27 -11.19 -5.38
C GLY A 86 -4.45 -9.92 -5.20
N ILE A 87 -4.79 -8.89 -5.95
CA ILE A 87 -4.00 -7.65 -6.01
C ILE A 87 -3.96 -6.88 -4.68
N TYR A 88 -4.87 -7.17 -3.73
CA TYR A 88 -4.95 -6.56 -2.40
C TYR A 88 -4.60 -7.53 -1.26
N HIS A 89 -4.16 -8.76 -1.56
CA HIS A 89 -3.99 -9.83 -0.57
C HIS A 89 -5.17 -9.93 0.40
N ALA A 90 -6.37 -10.19 -0.12
CA ALA A 90 -7.54 -10.42 0.74
C ALA A 90 -7.36 -11.73 1.52
N HIS A 91 -7.56 -11.69 2.84
CA HIS A 91 -7.43 -12.86 3.71
C HIS A 91 -8.50 -13.91 3.38
N ILE A 92 -8.07 -15.05 2.80
CA ILE A 92 -8.95 -16.05 2.20
C ILE A 92 -9.96 -16.61 3.21
N PRO A 93 -9.57 -17.04 4.44
CA PRO A 93 -10.55 -17.49 5.43
C PRO A 93 -11.58 -16.41 5.81
N GLY A 94 -11.17 -15.14 5.77
CA GLY A 94 -12.06 -14.00 6.02
C GLY A 94 -13.14 -13.88 4.94
N VAL A 95 -12.74 -13.96 3.68
CA VAL A 95 -13.65 -13.95 2.52
C VAL A 95 -14.62 -15.12 2.59
N ILE A 96 -14.13 -16.34 2.81
CA ILE A 96 -14.96 -17.55 2.95
C ILE A 96 -16.02 -17.36 4.04
N LYS A 97 -15.62 -16.87 5.22
CA LYS A 97 -16.51 -16.61 6.35
C LYS A 97 -17.57 -15.58 6.00
N LYS A 98 -17.20 -14.49 5.33
CA LYS A 98 -18.11 -13.42 4.90
C LYS A 98 -19.19 -13.94 3.93
N HIS A 99 -18.84 -14.89 3.06
CA HIS A 99 -19.75 -15.55 2.14
C HIS A 99 -20.48 -16.77 2.73
N LYS A 100 -20.40 -16.99 4.05
CA LYS A 100 -21.05 -18.09 4.78
C LYS A 100 -20.74 -19.48 4.21
N GLN A 101 -19.54 -19.64 3.66
CA GLN A 101 -19.06 -20.91 3.13
C GLN A 101 -18.28 -21.69 4.19
N LYS A 102 -18.21 -23.02 4.06
CA LYS A 102 -17.38 -23.85 4.93
C LYS A 102 -15.91 -23.68 4.57
N ASP A 103 -15.10 -23.34 5.57
CA ASP A 103 -13.66 -23.21 5.43
C ASP A 103 -13.00 -24.59 5.30
N THR A 104 -12.63 -24.95 4.06
CA THR A 104 -11.92 -26.18 3.71
C THR A 104 -10.74 -25.85 2.81
N ASN A 105 -9.73 -26.70 2.75
CA ASN A 105 -8.56 -26.49 1.89
C ASN A 105 -8.95 -26.31 0.41
N PHE A 106 -9.92 -27.10 -0.08
CA PHE A 106 -10.43 -26.96 -1.45
C PHE A 106 -11.11 -25.60 -1.67
N MET A 107 -11.94 -25.16 -0.71
CA MET A 107 -12.58 -23.84 -0.78
C MET A 107 -11.56 -22.70 -0.74
N ARG A 108 -10.51 -22.83 0.08
CA ARG A 108 -9.39 -21.86 0.11
C ARG A 108 -8.69 -21.75 -1.24
N ASN A 109 -8.44 -22.87 -1.91
CA ASN A 109 -7.87 -22.87 -3.26
C ASN A 109 -8.80 -22.19 -4.27
N MET A 110 -10.10 -22.51 -4.25
CA MET A 110 -11.08 -21.90 -5.17
C MET A 110 -11.20 -20.38 -4.97
N VAL A 111 -11.27 -19.92 -3.72
CA VAL A 111 -11.36 -18.49 -3.40
C VAL A 111 -10.06 -17.77 -3.68
N GLY A 112 -8.91 -18.39 -3.38
CA GLY A 112 -7.59 -17.85 -3.73
C GLY A 112 -7.46 -17.65 -5.24
N GLU A 113 -7.79 -18.67 -6.02
CA GLU A 113 -7.80 -18.60 -7.49
C GLU A 113 -8.77 -17.52 -8.01
N LEU A 114 -9.97 -17.41 -7.44
CA LEU A 114 -10.94 -16.38 -7.79
C LEU A 114 -10.38 -14.97 -7.55
N LEU A 115 -9.78 -14.72 -6.39
CA LEU A 115 -9.15 -13.45 -6.05
C LEU A 115 -7.97 -13.10 -6.97
N MET A 116 -7.27 -14.10 -7.51
CA MET A 116 -6.13 -13.89 -8.42
C MET A 116 -6.55 -13.60 -9.86
N ARG A 117 -7.60 -14.27 -10.34
CA ARG A 117 -8.06 -14.17 -11.74
C ARG A 117 -9.07 -13.05 -11.97
N ASP A 118 -9.86 -12.72 -10.95
CA ASP A 118 -10.92 -11.71 -11.02
C ASP A 118 -10.55 -10.49 -10.17
N ASP A 119 -9.85 -9.55 -10.81
CA ASP A 119 -9.46 -8.29 -10.21
C ASP A 119 -10.68 -7.46 -9.76
N ASP A 120 -11.87 -7.64 -10.35
CA ASP A 120 -13.08 -6.90 -9.93
C ASP A 120 -13.62 -7.47 -8.63
N PHE A 121 -13.66 -8.80 -8.49
CA PHE A 121 -14.00 -9.47 -7.23
C PHE A 121 -13.00 -9.12 -6.11
N ALA A 122 -11.70 -9.12 -6.41
CA ALA A 122 -10.67 -8.70 -5.47
C ALA A 122 -10.86 -7.23 -5.04
N SER A 123 -11.15 -6.35 -6.00
CA SER A 123 -11.39 -4.92 -5.73
C SER A 123 -12.65 -4.68 -4.91
N GLN A 124 -13.73 -5.41 -5.20
CA GLN A 124 -14.96 -5.35 -4.41
C GLN A 124 -14.69 -5.75 -2.96
N THR A 125 -14.00 -6.88 -2.76
CA THR A 125 -13.67 -7.41 -1.44
C THR A 125 -12.88 -6.39 -0.62
N ALA A 126 -11.85 -5.78 -1.20
CA ALA A 126 -11.05 -4.76 -0.53
C ALA A 126 -11.84 -3.48 -0.24
N LEU A 127 -12.66 -3.02 -1.20
CA LEU A 127 -13.47 -1.82 -1.03
C LEU A 127 -14.54 -1.99 0.04
N GLU A 128 -15.19 -3.15 0.14
CA GLU A 128 -16.15 -3.45 1.19
C GLU A 128 -15.49 -3.38 2.58
N GLU A 129 -14.27 -3.89 2.71
CA GLU A 129 -13.53 -3.86 3.97
C GLU A 129 -13.05 -2.46 4.34
N LEU A 130 -12.55 -1.68 3.38
CA LEU A 130 -12.26 -0.26 3.58
C LEU A 130 -13.52 0.52 3.99
N SER A 131 -14.67 0.22 3.36
CA SER A 131 -15.95 0.88 3.67
C SER A 131 -16.45 0.52 5.06
N TYR A 132 -16.33 -0.75 5.47
CA TYR A 132 -16.62 -1.21 6.82
C TYR A 132 -15.77 -0.46 7.85
N TRP A 133 -14.46 -0.43 7.65
CA TRP A 133 -13.56 0.26 8.57
C TRP A 133 -13.79 1.76 8.59
N HIS A 134 -14.07 2.38 7.46
CA HIS A 134 -14.42 3.81 7.40
C HIS A 134 -15.64 4.15 8.23
N LYS A 135 -16.67 3.29 8.22
CA LYS A 135 -17.83 3.43 9.11
C LYS A 135 -17.44 3.27 10.57
N VAL A 136 -16.70 2.21 10.92
CA VAL A 136 -16.27 1.92 12.30
C VAL A 136 -15.39 3.04 12.87
N ARG A 137 -14.49 3.59 12.03
CA ARG A 137 -13.52 4.63 12.38
C ARG A 137 -14.03 6.05 12.16
N LYS A 138 -15.32 6.22 11.87
CA LYS A 138 -15.97 7.53 11.71
C LYS A 138 -15.23 8.44 10.71
N GLY A 139 -14.71 7.86 9.64
CA GLY A 139 -13.96 8.56 8.60
C GLY A 139 -12.51 8.94 8.94
N ASN A 140 -11.97 8.54 10.09
CA ASN A 140 -10.55 8.74 10.40
C ASN A 140 -9.68 7.83 9.53
N TRP A 141 -9.18 8.35 8.40
CA TRP A 141 -8.41 7.59 7.42
C TRP A 141 -7.18 6.89 8.03
N TYR A 142 -6.48 7.51 8.98
CA TYR A 142 -5.35 6.89 9.68
C TYR A 142 -5.76 5.59 10.39
N GLU A 143 -6.86 5.63 11.13
CA GLU A 143 -7.38 4.43 11.81
C GLU A 143 -7.98 3.42 10.84
N VAL A 144 -8.57 3.87 9.73
CA VAL A 144 -9.09 2.99 8.67
C VAL A 144 -7.97 2.10 8.14
N ILE A 145 -6.83 2.68 7.79
CA ILE A 145 -5.70 1.93 7.23
C ILE A 145 -5.10 0.97 8.26
N LYS A 146 -4.96 1.41 9.51
CA LYS A 146 -4.50 0.53 10.60
C LYS A 146 -5.42 -0.66 10.80
N SER A 147 -6.73 -0.42 10.75
CA SER A 147 -7.72 -1.49 10.89
C SER A 147 -7.87 -2.36 9.67
N TYR A 148 -7.65 -1.85 8.47
CA TYR A 148 -7.55 -2.68 7.28
C TYR A 148 -6.47 -3.75 7.44
N ASN A 149 -5.31 -3.39 8.02
CA ASN A 149 -4.21 -4.33 8.24
C ASN A 149 -4.38 -5.25 9.46
N LYS A 150 -4.81 -4.71 10.62
CA LYS A 150 -4.80 -5.45 11.90
C LYS A 150 -6.18 -5.59 12.56
N GLY A 151 -7.25 -5.17 11.92
CA GLY A 151 -8.59 -5.20 12.50
C GLY A 151 -8.71 -4.38 13.78
N PHE A 152 -9.32 -4.95 14.81
CA PHE A 152 -9.38 -4.38 16.17
C PHE A 152 -8.15 -4.72 17.03
N SER A 153 -7.28 -5.63 16.58
CA SER A 153 -6.19 -6.14 17.43
C SER A 153 -5.14 -5.09 17.76
N TRP A 154 -4.94 -4.10 16.88
CA TRP A 154 -3.95 -3.04 17.09
C TRP A 154 -4.28 -2.15 18.29
N GLU A 155 -5.54 -2.07 18.72
CA GLU A 155 -5.92 -1.27 19.89
C GLU A 155 -5.50 -1.92 21.21
N LYS A 156 -5.36 -3.24 21.21
CA LYS A 156 -5.20 -4.05 22.43
C LYS A 156 -3.79 -4.56 22.63
N ASP A 157 -2.96 -4.48 21.60
CA ASP A 157 -1.62 -5.06 21.58
C ASP A 157 -0.63 -4.06 20.98
N ARG A 158 0.45 -3.79 21.74
CA ARG A 158 1.46 -2.80 21.39
C ARG A 158 2.23 -3.16 20.12
N GLU A 159 2.57 -4.43 19.94
CA GLU A 159 3.31 -4.88 18.75
C GLU A 159 2.39 -4.86 17.51
N ARG A 160 1.12 -5.26 17.67
CA ARG A 160 0.11 -5.12 16.62
C ARG A 160 -0.11 -3.65 16.25
N ASN A 161 -0.10 -2.75 17.23
CA ASN A 161 -0.19 -1.31 17.00
C ASN A 161 0.99 -0.79 16.19
N LYS A 162 2.22 -1.21 16.55
CA LYS A 162 3.44 -0.85 15.84
C LYS A 162 3.39 -1.32 14.38
N MET A 163 3.02 -2.59 14.14
CA MET A 163 2.86 -3.10 12.77
C MET A 163 1.80 -2.33 11.97
N ALA A 164 0.67 -1.99 12.59
CA ALA A 164 -0.39 -1.23 11.92
C ALA A 164 0.07 0.20 11.59
N GLN A 165 0.85 0.82 12.46
CA GLN A 165 1.46 2.13 12.24
C GLN A 165 2.43 2.09 11.06
N GLU A 166 3.36 1.13 11.05
CA GLU A 166 4.33 0.95 9.95
C GLU A 166 3.61 0.72 8.61
N TYR A 167 2.55 -0.10 8.62
CA TYR A 167 1.71 -0.30 7.45
C TYR A 167 1.07 1.00 6.96
N PHE A 168 0.50 1.79 7.87
CA PHE A 168 -0.07 3.10 7.54
C PHE A 168 0.96 4.04 6.91
N GLU A 169 2.17 4.12 7.48
CA GLU A 169 3.24 5.00 6.99
C GLU A 169 3.68 4.63 5.57
N ASP A 170 3.78 3.33 5.27
CA ASP A 170 4.07 2.82 3.94
C ASP A 170 2.95 3.20 2.95
N ILE A 171 1.69 2.92 3.30
CA ILE A 171 0.53 3.29 2.47
C ILE A 171 0.49 4.80 2.22
N PHE A 172 0.71 5.62 3.26
CA PHE A 172 0.72 7.07 3.12
C PHE A 172 1.86 7.56 2.20
N THR A 173 3.04 6.94 2.29
CA THR A 173 4.16 7.23 1.40
C THR A 173 3.82 6.88 -0.06
N ARG A 174 3.19 5.73 -0.28
CA ARG A 174 2.73 5.30 -1.61
C ARG A 174 1.64 6.21 -2.17
N VAL A 175 0.68 6.64 -1.35
CA VAL A 175 -0.33 7.64 -1.74
C VAL A 175 0.34 8.91 -2.26
N LYS A 176 1.32 9.47 -1.54
CA LYS A 176 2.05 10.68 -1.98
C LYS A 176 2.77 10.46 -3.32
N ALA A 177 3.43 9.33 -3.49
CA ALA A 177 4.09 9.00 -4.76
C ALA A 177 3.07 8.85 -5.91
N LEU A 178 1.95 8.18 -5.66
CA LEU A 178 0.89 7.97 -6.64
C LEU A 178 0.14 9.28 -6.98
N GLN A 179 -0.04 10.19 -6.02
CA GLN A 179 -0.62 11.50 -6.25
C GLN A 179 0.15 12.31 -7.29
N ASN A 180 1.48 12.16 -7.34
CA ASN A 180 2.33 12.80 -8.34
C ASN A 180 2.38 12.03 -9.66
N TYR A 181 2.11 10.72 -9.63
CA TYR A 181 2.30 9.81 -10.75
C TYR A 181 1.03 9.63 -11.61
N ILE A 182 -0.12 9.34 -10.98
CA ILE A 182 -1.38 9.05 -11.68
C ILE A 182 -1.83 10.20 -12.60
N PRO A 183 -1.73 11.49 -12.22
CA PRO A 183 -2.06 12.58 -13.13
C PRO A 183 -1.18 12.62 -14.39
N LYS A 184 0.10 12.22 -14.31
CA LYS A 184 1.01 12.15 -15.46
C LYS A 184 0.71 10.93 -16.34
N LEU A 185 0.32 9.82 -15.71
CA LEU A 185 -0.03 8.59 -16.40
C LEU A 185 -1.40 8.68 -17.09
N SER A 186 -2.40 9.28 -16.44
CA SER A 186 -3.76 9.42 -16.96
C SER A 186 -4.49 10.61 -16.31
N PRO A 187 -4.40 11.82 -16.90
CA PRO A 187 -5.06 13.01 -16.37
C PRO A 187 -6.58 12.85 -16.23
N ALA A 188 -7.23 12.19 -17.20
CA ALA A 188 -8.67 11.93 -17.16
C ALA A 188 -9.06 11.05 -15.97
N THR A 189 -8.26 10.03 -15.67
CA THR A 189 -8.49 9.15 -14.50
C THR A 189 -8.30 9.93 -13.21
N ALA A 190 -7.24 10.73 -13.09
CA ALA A 190 -6.95 11.50 -11.88
C ALA A 190 -8.11 12.44 -11.46
N LYS A 191 -8.87 12.97 -12.42
CA LYS A 191 -10.06 13.81 -12.17
C LYS A 191 -11.18 13.12 -11.39
N LEU A 192 -11.16 11.78 -11.27
CA LEU A 192 -12.14 11.03 -10.49
C LEU A 192 -11.96 11.20 -8.98
N ALA A 193 -10.76 11.54 -8.49
CA ALA A 193 -10.45 11.67 -7.06
C ALA A 193 -10.89 13.01 -6.43
N LYS A 194 -12.08 13.52 -6.78
CA LYS A 194 -12.56 14.83 -6.29
C LYS A 194 -12.77 14.87 -4.76
N LYS A 195 -13.08 13.73 -4.14
CA LYS A 195 -13.35 13.58 -2.70
C LYS A 195 -12.60 12.39 -2.12
N ASP A 196 -11.28 12.35 -2.32
CA ASP A 196 -10.45 11.23 -1.85
C ASP A 196 -10.03 11.40 -0.38
N TYR A 197 -10.27 10.38 0.44
CA TYR A 197 -10.01 10.42 1.87
C TYR A 197 -8.53 10.53 2.21
N ALA A 198 -7.65 9.89 1.43
CA ALA A 198 -6.21 9.93 1.66
C ALA A 198 -5.65 11.32 1.37
N LEU A 199 -6.15 11.98 0.31
CA LEU A 199 -5.76 13.35 -0.02
C LEU A 199 -6.24 14.36 1.04
N ASN A 200 -7.48 14.21 1.51
CA ASN A 200 -8.01 15.05 2.58
C ASN A 200 -7.19 14.90 3.87
N PHE A 201 -6.82 13.66 4.22
CA PHE A 201 -5.93 13.40 5.35
C PHE A 201 -4.57 14.08 5.18
N ALA A 202 -3.93 13.92 4.01
CA ALA A 202 -2.62 14.51 3.72
C ALA A 202 -2.63 16.05 3.87
N LYS A 203 -3.67 16.69 3.33
CA LYS A 203 -3.86 18.15 3.43
C LYS A 203 -4.01 18.59 4.88
N ASN A 204 -4.83 17.89 5.66
CA ASN A 204 -5.07 18.24 7.06
C ASN A 204 -3.81 18.05 7.92
N ALA A 205 -3.06 16.96 7.69
CA ALA A 205 -1.79 16.71 8.37
C ALA A 205 -0.78 17.83 8.09
N GLN A 206 -0.66 18.26 6.83
CA GLN A 206 0.21 19.38 6.46
C GLN A 206 -0.19 20.68 7.14
N LEU A 207 -1.48 21.01 7.17
CA LEU A 207 -2.00 22.22 7.85
C LEU A 207 -1.71 22.19 9.36
N GLN A 208 -1.88 21.04 10.01
CA GLN A 208 -1.55 20.87 11.43
C GLN A 208 -0.06 21.11 11.69
N THR A 209 0.83 20.54 10.87
CA THR A 209 2.28 20.78 10.99
C THR A 209 2.64 22.25 10.81
N GLN A 210 2.05 22.94 9.83
CA GLN A 210 2.27 24.37 9.60
C GLN A 210 1.82 25.21 10.80
N ASN A 211 0.63 24.93 11.35
CA ASN A 211 0.12 25.64 12.53
C ASN A 211 1.03 25.47 13.75
N LEU A 212 1.56 24.26 13.99
CA LEU A 212 2.52 24.01 15.07
C LEU A 212 3.83 24.79 14.88
N GLN A 213 4.34 24.87 13.65
CA GLN A 213 5.53 25.66 13.32
C GLN A 213 5.31 27.16 13.56
N ILE A 214 4.15 27.68 13.17
CA ILE A 214 3.77 29.09 13.41
C ILE A 214 3.67 29.37 14.92
N GLN A 215 3.01 28.50 15.69
CA GLN A 215 2.90 28.65 17.15
C GLN A 215 4.27 28.64 17.83
N ASN A 216 5.15 27.72 17.44
CA ASN A 216 6.51 27.67 17.96
C ASN A 216 7.30 28.94 17.63
N THR A 217 7.14 29.47 16.40
CA THR A 217 7.76 30.73 15.98
C THR A 217 7.26 31.90 16.82
N ILE A 218 5.95 32.04 17.01
CA ILE A 218 5.34 33.09 17.84
C ILE A 218 5.83 33.00 19.30
N ASN A 219 5.88 31.79 19.86
CA ASN A 219 6.35 31.58 21.24
C ASN A 219 7.83 31.93 21.40
N ASN A 220 8.66 31.61 20.39
CA ASN A 220 10.08 31.98 20.39
C ASN A 220 10.27 33.49 20.24
N THR A 221 9.49 34.17 19.40
CA THR A 221 9.53 35.63 19.27
C THR A 221 9.09 36.33 20.56
N LYS A 222 8.04 35.83 21.23
CA LYS A 222 7.61 36.34 22.54
C LYS A 222 8.70 36.20 23.60
N ARG A 223 9.42 35.07 23.63
CA ARG A 223 10.56 34.82 24.52
C ARG A 223 11.77 35.69 24.20
N ALA A 224 12.04 35.98 22.93
CA ALA A 224 13.12 36.88 22.52
C ALA A 224 12.86 38.33 22.97
N ASN A 225 11.59 38.76 22.96
CA ASN A 225 11.16 40.09 23.40
C ASN A 225 11.01 40.23 24.93
N THR A 226 11.20 39.16 25.70
CA THR A 226 11.15 39.17 27.18
C THR A 226 12.52 38.97 27.84
N LYS A 227 13.64 39.17 27.11
CA LYS A 227 14.96 39.25 27.75
C LYS A 227 14.98 40.44 28.73
N PRO A 228 15.32 40.23 30.02
CA PRO A 228 15.41 41.33 30.98
C PRO A 228 16.55 42.27 30.59
N GLN A 229 16.30 43.58 30.63
CA GLN A 229 17.36 44.58 30.56
C GLN A 229 18.37 44.35 31.70
N PRO A 230 19.68 44.53 31.45
CA PRO A 230 20.70 44.34 32.48
C PRO A 230 20.46 45.34 33.63
N LYS A 231 20.30 44.82 34.85
CA LYS A 231 20.21 45.64 36.06
C LYS A 231 21.51 46.43 36.23
N GLN A 232 21.39 47.76 36.26
CA GLN A 232 22.45 48.68 36.64
C GLN A 232 22.89 48.37 38.07
N LYS A 233 24.19 48.12 38.25
CA LYS A 233 24.78 47.68 39.51
C LYS A 233 25.19 48.94 40.28
N ASP A 234 24.34 49.39 41.20
CA ASP A 234 24.69 50.47 42.11
C ASP A 234 25.79 50.00 43.07
N SER A 235 26.94 50.66 43.02
CA SER A 235 28.07 50.44 43.92
C SER A 235 27.80 51.13 45.26
N PHE A 236 27.56 50.34 46.31
CA PHE A 236 27.51 50.84 47.68
C PHE A 236 28.94 51.01 48.21
N VAL A 237 29.34 52.26 48.48
CA VAL A 237 30.60 52.61 49.14
C VAL A 237 30.38 52.58 50.65
N ILE A 238 31.21 51.82 51.36
CA ILE A 238 31.25 51.76 52.83
C ILE A 238 32.03 52.99 53.31
N LEU A 239 31.47 53.74 54.27
CA LEU A 239 32.23 54.66 55.11
C LEU A 239 32.19 54.11 56.53
N GLU A 240 33.38 53.80 57.07
CA GLU A 240 33.62 53.62 58.50
C GLU A 240 33.58 54.99 59.18
N GLU A 241 32.81 55.07 60.27
CA GLU A 241 33.15 55.71 61.56
C GLU A 241 32.14 55.26 62.62
#